data_AF-A0A1V3NI15-F1
#
_entry.id   AF-A0A1V3NI15-F1
#
_cell.length_a   1.000
_cell.length_b   1.000
_cell.length_c   1.000
_cell.angle_alpha   90.00
_cell.angle_beta   90.00
_cell.angle_gamma   90.00
#
_symmetry.space_group_name_H-M   'P 1'
#
loop_
_entity.id
_entity.type
_entity.pdbx_description
1 polymer ?
#
loop_
_entity_poly.entity_id
_entity_poly.type
_entity_poly.pdbx_seq_one_letter_code
_entity_poly.pdbx_strand_id
1 'polypeptide(L)'
;MFIAIEHEIHDPDRFRQCAEQVFPLPENLHVHHFLPADDLSRAACLYEAPSVEILRSHLDSALGAASTQRYFPVAEPHAIGLPPRQLT
;
A
#
# COMPACT_ATOMS: atom_id res chain seq x y z
N MET A 1 7.59 -10.45 -2.08
CA MET A 1 7.99 -10.05 -0.70
C MET A 1 6.90 -9.22 -0.05
N PHE A 2 6.77 -9.29 1.28
CA PHE A 2 5.84 -8.41 2.00
C PHE A 2 6.41 -7.01 2.22
N ILE A 3 5.61 -5.99 1.95
CA ILE A 3 5.95 -4.58 2.11
C ILE A 3 4.83 -3.91 2.89
N ALA A 4 5.19 -3.25 3.99
CA ALA A 4 4.26 -2.42 4.74
C ALA A 4 4.36 -0.97 4.26
N ILE A 5 3.20 -0.32 4.23
CA ILE A 5 3.07 1.09 3.88
C ILE A 5 2.29 1.81 4.96
N GLU A 6 2.78 2.98 5.36
CA GLU A 6 1.96 3.99 6.03
C GLU A 6 1.68 5.13 5.04
N HIS A 7 0.40 5.41 4.82
CA HIS A 7 -0.08 6.58 4.09
C HIS A 7 -0.41 7.69 5.09
N GLU A 8 0.20 8.85 4.93
CA GLU A 8 -0.20 10.11 5.57
C GLU A 8 -1.04 10.89 4.55
N ILE A 9 -2.35 10.93 4.75
CA ILE A 9 -3.32 11.40 3.76
C ILE A 9 -3.69 12.85 4.10
N HIS A 10 -3.33 13.78 3.23
CA HIS A 10 -3.57 15.22 3.41
C HIS A 10 -4.76 15.75 2.58
N ASP A 11 -5.28 14.95 1.64
CA ASP A 11 -6.50 15.25 0.88
C ASP A 11 -7.36 13.97 0.75
N PRO A 12 -8.26 13.70 1.72
CA PRO A 12 -9.04 12.45 1.76
C PRO A 12 -9.96 12.24 0.57
N ASP A 13 -10.58 13.31 0.04
CA ASP A 13 -11.49 13.20 -1.10
C ASP A 13 -10.72 12.87 -2.38
N ARG A 14 -9.57 13.54 -2.60
CA ARG A 14 -8.69 13.20 -3.71
C ARG A 14 -8.08 11.82 -3.57
N PHE A 15 -7.71 11.42 -2.35
CA PHE A 15 -7.15 10.08 -2.10
C PHE A 15 -8.11 8.98 -2.53
N ARG A 16 -9.41 9.12 -2.22
CA ARG A 16 -10.45 8.17 -2.68
C ARG A 16 -10.51 8.08 -4.20
N GLN A 17 -10.54 9.23 -4.89
CA GLN A 17 -10.57 9.28 -6.35
C GLN A 17 -9.31 8.66 -6.97
N CYS A 18 -8.14 8.92 -6.41
CA CYS A 18 -6.89 8.33 -6.86
C CYS A 18 -6.85 6.82 -6.59
N ALA A 19 -7.35 6.36 -5.43
CA ALA A 19 -7.40 4.95 -5.09
C ALA A 19 -8.28 4.16 -6.06
N GLU A 20 -9.41 4.71 -6.51
CA GLU A 20 -10.24 4.09 -7.56
C GLU A 20 -9.48 3.86 -8.88
N GLN A 21 -8.44 4.66 -9.16
CA GLN A 21 -7.59 4.51 -10.35
C GLN A 21 -6.41 3.54 -10.14
N VAL A 22 -6.02 3.29 -8.89
CA VAL A 22 -4.99 2.31 -8.53
C VAL A 22 -5.52 0.88 -8.69
N PHE A 23 -6.82 0.68 -8.48
CA PHE A 23 -7.45 -0.64 -8.55
C PHE A 23 -8.16 -0.90 -9.89
N PRO A 24 -8.09 -2.13 -10.44
CA PRO A 24 -7.38 -3.29 -9.92
C PRO A 24 -5.85 -3.15 -10.03
N LEU A 25 -5.14 -3.74 -9.07
CA LEU A 25 -3.67 -3.77 -9.10
C LEU A 25 -3.18 -4.63 -10.27
N PRO A 26 -2.01 -4.29 -10.87
CA PRO A 26 -1.29 -5.17 -11.79
C PRO A 26 -1.05 -6.57 -11.22
N GLU A 27 -0.97 -7.60 -12.06
CA GLU A 27 -0.85 -9.01 -11.64
C GLU A 27 0.35 -9.30 -10.72
N ASN A 28 1.41 -8.51 -10.82
CA ASN A 28 2.61 -8.65 -9.99
C ASN A 28 2.52 -7.90 -8.66
N LEU A 29 1.38 -7.28 -8.33
CA LEU A 29 1.12 -6.57 -7.08
C LEU A 29 -0.13 -7.13 -6.41
N HIS A 30 -0.09 -7.28 -5.10
CA HIS A 30 -1.24 -7.73 -4.32
C HIS A 30 -1.37 -6.92 -3.04
N VAL A 31 -2.59 -6.51 -2.67
CA VAL A 31 -2.87 -5.88 -1.37
C VAL A 31 -3.55 -6.89 -0.47
N HIS A 32 -2.95 -7.15 0.68
CA HIS A 32 -3.52 -8.05 1.69
C HIS A 32 -4.41 -7.30 2.67
N HIS A 33 -3.98 -6.11 3.08
CA HIS A 33 -4.69 -5.29 4.06
C HIS A 33 -4.69 -3.82 3.64
N PHE A 34 -5.84 -3.18 3.83
CA PHE A 34 -6.03 -1.74 3.81
C PHE A 34 -6.75 -1.35 5.10
N LEU A 35 -6.03 -0.68 6.01
CA LEU A 35 -6.51 -0.34 7.35
C LEU A 35 -6.50 1.19 7.51
N PRO A 36 -7.54 1.89 7.01
CA PRO A 36 -7.65 3.33 7.16
C PRO A 36 -8.05 3.71 8.60
N ALA A 37 -7.64 4.89 9.04
CA ALA A 37 -8.26 5.54 10.19
C ALA A 37 -9.71 5.96 9.85
N ASP A 38 -10.56 6.08 10.87
CA ASP A 38 -11.98 6.44 10.70
C ASP A 38 -12.18 7.78 9.98
N ASP A 39 -11.24 8.71 10.15
CA ASP A 39 -11.23 10.04 9.50
C ASP A 39 -10.47 10.07 8.17
N LEU A 40 -9.90 8.95 7.75
CA LEU A 40 -9.08 8.79 6.54
C LEU A 40 -7.84 9.70 6.50
N SER A 41 -7.36 10.21 7.64
CA SER A 41 -6.10 10.98 7.72
C SER A 41 -4.85 10.12 7.53
N ARG A 42 -4.99 8.80 7.71
CA ARG A 42 -3.92 7.81 7.53
C ARG A 42 -4.46 6.46 7.15
N ALA A 43 -3.61 5.63 6.56
CA ALA A 43 -3.89 4.21 6.36
C ALA A 43 -2.62 3.38 6.50
N ALA A 44 -2.73 2.21 7.13
CA ALA A 44 -1.69 1.19 7.12
C ALA A 44 -2.06 0.09 6.13
N CYS A 45 -1.11 -0.29 5.28
CA CYS A 45 -1.32 -1.33 4.28
C CYS A 45 -0.26 -2.41 4.36
N LEU A 46 -0.65 -3.63 4.00
CA LEU A 46 0.28 -4.72 3.74
C LEU A 46 0.13 -5.15 2.28
N TYR A 47 1.23 -5.06 1.54
CA TYR A 47 1.31 -5.45 0.14
C TYR A 47 2.25 -6.62 -0.06
N GLU A 48 2.03 -7.37 -1.13
CA GLU A 48 2.98 -8.29 -1.72
C GLU A 48 3.40 -7.76 -3.10
N ALA A 49 4.70 -7.64 -3.33
CA ALA A 49 5.26 -7.17 -4.60
C ALA A 49 6.66 -7.77 -4.85
N PRO A 50 7.26 -7.61 -6.05
CA PRO A 50 8.60 -8.11 -6.33
C PRO A 50 9.70 -7.24 -5.70
N SER A 51 9.46 -5.93 -5.53
CA SER A 51 10.37 -5.01 -4.83
C SER A 51 9.63 -3.77 -4.30
N VAL A 52 10.28 -3.02 -3.39
CA VAL A 52 9.76 -1.75 -2.88
C VAL A 52 9.66 -0.71 -4.00
N GLU A 53 10.63 -0.69 -4.91
CA GLU A 53 10.72 0.28 -6.00
C GLU A 53 9.57 0.12 -7.00
N ILE A 54 9.19 -1.13 -7.32
CA ILE A 54 8.07 -1.41 -8.22
C ILE A 54 6.75 -0.92 -7.59
N LEU A 55 6.52 -1.28 -6.33
CA LEU A 55 5.32 -0.87 -5.61
C LEU A 55 5.26 0.66 -5.43
N ARG A 56 6.38 1.28 -5.06
CA ARG A 56 6.51 2.73 -4.91
C ARG A 56 6.23 3.45 -6.21
N SER A 57 6.85 3.03 -7.31
CA SER A 57 6.65 3.65 -8.63
C SER A 57 5.17 3.64 -9.02
N HIS A 58 4.49 2.50 -8.81
CA HIS A 58 3.07 2.38 -9.09
C HIS A 58 2.22 3.30 -8.19
N LEU A 59 2.35 3.17 -6.87
CA LEU A 59 1.49 3.89 -5.93
C LEU A 59 1.77 5.39 -5.88
N ASP A 60 3.03 5.83 -5.88
CA ASP A 60 3.38 7.26 -5.79
C ASP A 60 2.92 8.03 -7.03
N SER A 61 2.92 7.39 -8.21
CA SER A 61 2.42 8.01 -9.44
C SER A 61 0.93 8.37 -9.37
N ALA A 62 0.14 7.58 -8.63
CA ALA A 62 -1.30 7.77 -8.50
C ALA A 62 -1.68 8.58 -7.24
N LEU A 63 -1.02 8.29 -6.11
CA LEU A 63 -1.42 8.78 -4.79
C LEU A 63 -0.60 9.98 -4.31
N GLY A 64 0.57 10.25 -4.90
CA GLY A 64 1.52 11.26 -4.40
C GLY A 64 0.99 12.70 -4.40
N ALA A 65 -0.14 12.96 -5.07
CA ALA A 65 -0.81 14.26 -5.03
C ALA A 65 -1.81 14.41 -3.87
N ALA A 66 -2.14 13.33 -3.14
CA ALA A 66 -3.12 13.30 -2.06
C ALA A 66 -2.58 12.74 -0.73
N SER A 67 -1.45 12.03 -0.77
CA SER A 67 -0.80 11.48 0.41
C SER A 67 0.72 11.45 0.29
N THR A 68 1.38 11.27 1.43
CA THR A 68 2.80 10.89 1.53
C THR A 68 2.92 9.44 2.00
N GLN A 69 3.76 8.65 1.32
CA GLN A 69 3.87 7.21 1.55
C GLN A 69 5.21 6.87 2.21
N ARG A 70 5.18 6.03 3.23
CA ARG A 70 6.38 5.47 3.88
C ARG A 70 6.39 3.96 3.72
N TYR A 71 7.40 3.46 3.02
CA TYR A 71 7.53 2.05 2.67
C TYR A 71 8.63 1.38 3.49
N PHE A 72 8.40 0.14 3.91
CA PHE A 72 9.48 -0.71 4.39
C PHE A 72 9.24 -2.19 4.07
N PRO A 73 10.31 -2.94 3.72
CA PRO A 73 10.22 -4.39 3.62
C PRO A 73 9.90 -4.97 4.99
N VAL A 74 8.90 -5.86 5.06
CA VAL A 74 8.57 -6.53 6.31
C VAL A 74 9.66 -7.55 6.63
N ALA A 75 10.16 -7.53 7.88
CA ALA A 75 11.04 -8.56 8.39
C ALA A 75 10.24 -9.84 8.68
N GLU A 76 9.93 -10.61 7.64
CA GLU A 76 9.03 -11.78 7.70
C GLU A 76 9.36 -12.79 8.83
N PRO A 77 10.63 -13.11 9.14
CA PRO A 77 10.96 -14.03 10.25
C PRO A 77 10.54 -13.53 11.65
N HIS A 78 10.29 -12.23 11.79
CA HIS A 78 9.88 -11.59 13.05
C HIS A 78 8.43 -11.10 13.02
N ALA A 79 7.74 -11.25 11.89
CA ALA A 79 6.38 -10.80 11.73
C ALA A 79 5.39 -11.82 12.32
N ILE A 80 4.33 -11.32 12.96
CA ILE A 80 3.26 -12.14 13.54
C ILE A 80 1.98 -11.84 12.78
N GLY A 81 1.26 -12.88 12.36
CA GLY A 81 -0.04 -12.75 11.70
C GLY A 81 0.02 -12.41 10.20
N LEU A 82 1.13 -12.73 9.52
CA LEU A 82 1.21 -12.57 8.07
C LEU A 82 0.17 -13.46 7.35
N PRO A 83 -0.47 -12.93 6.28
CA PRO A 83 -1.41 -13.70 5.47
C PRO A 83 -0.69 -14.71 4.55
N PRO A 84 -1.42 -15.67 3.96
CA PRO A 84 -0.87 -16.56 2.94
C PRO A 84 -0.42 -15.79 1.70
N ARG A 85 0.77 -16.10 1.16
CA ARG A 85 1.27 -15.51 -0.09
C ARG A 85 0.31 -15.74 -1.25
N GLN A 86 0.15 -14.71 -2.08
CA GLN A 86 -0.65 -14.79 -3.31
C GLN A 86 0.22 -14.72 -4.58
N LEU A 87 1.41 -14.13 -4.49
CA LEU A 87 2.35 -14.07 -5.61
C LEU A 87 3.35 -15.24 -5.51
N THR A 88 3.53 -15.97 -6.61
CA THR A 88 4.51 -17.06 -6.76
C THR A 88 5.87 -16.56 -7.18
#